data_AF-A0A925M8U8-F1
#
_entry.id   AF-A0A925M8U8-F1
#
_cell.length_a   1.000
_cell.length_b   1.000
_cell.length_c   1.000
_cell.angle_alpha   90.00
_cell.angle_beta   90.00
_cell.angle_gamma   90.00
#
_symmetry.space_group_name_H-M   'P 1'
#
loop_
_entity.id
_entity.type
_entity.pdbx_description
1 polymer ?
#
loop_
_entity_poly.entity_id
_entity_poly.type
_entity_poly.pdbx_seq_one_letter_code
_entity_poly.pdbx_strand_id
1 'polypeptide(L)'
;MIKLVVGILKGAVIGGAVGYGAYALATATGLASPWLTYGVIGALVGLIAGRPIWSLIRDKNATSWVSILKAAFGFGVGCGLYALVAKVWHPPQVMVGPYNVFSWQVTLGGAIGAIYGGFVELDDAIGDDKKLAAGPAKKPKAIEKT
;
A
#
# COMPACT_ATOMS: atom_id res chain seq x y z
N MET A 1 -14.70 8.58 4.99
CA MET A 1 -13.65 9.42 5.62
C MET A 1 -12.78 8.67 6.63
N ILE A 2 -13.35 8.01 7.65
CA ILE A 2 -12.56 7.29 8.67
C ILE A 2 -11.63 6.23 8.05
N LYS A 3 -12.12 5.43 7.09
CA LYS A 3 -11.31 4.44 6.36
C LYS A 3 -10.10 5.08 5.68
N LEU A 4 -10.27 6.18 4.94
CA LEU A 4 -9.16 6.91 4.31
C LEU A 4 -8.07 7.30 5.31
N VAL A 5 -8.46 7.89 6.46
CA VAL A 5 -7.50 8.29 7.51
C VAL A 5 -6.74 7.08 8.08
N VAL A 6 -7.45 5.96 8.28
CA VAL A 6 -6.84 4.70 8.73
C VAL A 6 -5.85 4.17 7.70
N GLY A 7 -6.19 4.22 6.41
CA GLY A 7 -5.30 3.82 5.31
C GLY A 7 -4.03 4.66 5.25
N ILE A 8 -4.17 5.99 5.38
CA ILE A 8 -3.05 6.93 5.44
C ILE A 8 -2.14 6.62 6.64
N LEU A 9 -2.71 6.44 7.83
CA LEU A 9 -1.94 6.16 9.05
C LEU A 9 -1.20 4.83 8.98
N LYS A 10 -1.89 3.74 8.60
CA LYS A 10 -1.25 2.42 8.42
C LYS A 10 -0.13 2.49 7.39
N GLY A 11 -0.42 3.13 6.26
CA GLY A 11 0.54 3.36 5.19
C GLY A 11 1.77 4.12 5.67
N ALA A 12 1.58 5.21 6.43
CA ALA A 12 2.66 6.01 7.00
C ALA A 12 3.52 5.21 7.98
N VAL A 13 2.89 4.42 8.85
CA VAL A 13 3.59 3.58 9.84
C VAL A 13 4.41 2.49 9.14
N ILE A 14 3.84 1.78 8.18
CA ILE A 14 4.56 0.74 7.42
C ILE A 14 5.69 1.36 6.61
N GLY A 15 5.41 2.44 5.89
CA GLY A 15 6.40 3.14 5.06
C GLY A 15 7.55 3.73 5.89
N GLY A 16 7.24 4.31 7.04
CA GLY A 16 8.24 4.84 7.97
C GLY A 16 9.09 3.74 8.61
N ALA A 17 8.48 2.64 9.07
CA ALA A 17 9.19 1.53 9.69
C ALA A 17 10.14 0.82 8.70
N VAL A 18 9.66 0.54 7.48
CA VAL A 18 10.49 -0.06 6.42
C VAL A 18 11.55 0.91 5.93
N GLY A 19 11.21 2.20 5.80
CA GLY A 19 12.18 3.26 5.49
C GLY A 19 13.29 3.38 6.54
N TYR A 20 12.96 3.22 7.84
CA TYR A 20 13.93 3.19 8.92
C TYR A 20 14.81 1.94 8.85
N GLY A 21 14.22 0.77 8.57
CA GLY A 21 14.98 -0.46 8.32
C GLY A 21 15.98 -0.30 7.18
N ALA A 22 15.59 0.33 6.08
CA ALA A 22 16.48 0.62 4.96
C ALA A 22 17.59 1.61 5.32
N TYR A 23 17.28 2.63 6.13
CA TYR A 23 18.27 3.56 6.65
C TYR A 23 19.30 2.88 7.56
N ALA A 24 18.84 2.07 8.51
CA ALA A 24 19.71 1.31 9.40
C ALA A 24 20.59 0.31 8.61
N LEU A 25 20.03 -0.37 7.63
CA LEU A 25 20.75 -1.31 6.77
C LEU A 25 21.82 -0.60 5.93
N ALA A 26 21.47 0.52 5.30
CA ALA A 26 22.40 1.34 4.54
C ALA A 26 23.57 1.83 5.40
N THR A 27 23.27 2.24 6.65
CA THR A 27 24.28 2.71 7.60
C THR A 27 25.22 1.57 8.04
N ALA A 28 24.69 0.36 8.24
CA ALA A 28 25.47 -0.78 8.70
C ALA A 28 26.29 -1.48 7.60
N THR A 29 25.79 -1.50 6.37
CA THR A 29 26.34 -2.35 5.29
C THR A 29 26.75 -1.59 4.04
N GLY A 30 26.41 -0.30 3.92
CA GLY A 30 26.59 0.49 2.70
C GLY A 30 25.61 0.13 1.56
N LEU A 31 24.75 -0.89 1.75
CA LEU A 31 23.75 -1.27 0.76
C LEU A 31 22.53 -0.35 0.84
N ALA A 32 22.46 0.60 -0.11
CA ALA A 32 21.33 1.51 -0.26
C ALA A 32 20.75 1.41 -1.68
N SER A 33 19.60 0.75 -1.82
CA SER A 33 18.83 0.75 -3.07
C SER A 33 17.49 1.46 -2.85
N PRO A 34 17.37 2.74 -3.28
CA PRO A 34 16.12 3.50 -3.15
C PRO A 34 14.95 2.82 -3.86
N TRP A 35 15.17 2.31 -5.08
CA TRP A 35 14.16 1.59 -5.86
C TRP A 35 13.62 0.37 -5.12
N LEU A 36 14.51 -0.43 -4.55
CA LEU A 36 14.12 -1.60 -3.77
C LEU A 36 13.38 -1.18 -2.48
N THR A 37 13.88 -0.15 -1.80
CA THR A 37 13.28 0.36 -0.55
C THR A 37 11.83 0.79 -0.77
N TYR A 38 11.60 1.70 -1.71
CA TYR A 38 10.27 2.25 -1.96
C TYR A 38 9.34 1.26 -2.66
N GLY A 39 9.89 0.37 -3.50
CA GLY A 39 9.14 -0.76 -4.05
C GLY A 39 8.67 -1.72 -2.95
N VAL A 40 9.54 -2.12 -2.01
CA VAL A 40 9.14 -2.98 -0.88
C VAL A 40 8.11 -2.30 0.02
N ILE A 41 8.25 -0.99 0.27
CA ILE A 41 7.22 -0.21 0.98
C ILE A 41 5.88 -0.31 0.26
N GLY A 42 5.85 -0.04 -1.04
CA GLY A 42 4.64 -0.14 -1.86
C GLY A 42 4.05 -1.55 -1.84
N ALA A 43 4.88 -2.59 -1.95
CA ALA A 43 4.44 -3.98 -1.89
C ALA A 43 3.76 -4.30 -0.55
N LEU A 44 4.40 -3.95 0.57
CA LEU A 44 3.87 -4.23 1.91
C LEU A 44 2.61 -3.41 2.21
N VAL A 45 2.57 -2.14 1.83
CA VAL A 45 1.37 -1.31 1.97
C VAL A 45 0.23 -1.87 1.12
N GLY A 46 0.49 -2.26 -0.13
CA GLY A 46 -0.51 -2.89 -0.98
C GLY A 46 -1.02 -4.21 -0.41
N LEU A 47 -0.19 -4.94 0.32
CA LEU A 47 -0.55 -6.20 0.95
C LEU A 47 -1.44 -6.02 2.21
N ILE A 48 -1.20 -4.95 2.97
CA ILE A 48 -1.73 -4.74 4.32
C ILE A 48 -2.89 -3.73 4.35
N ALA A 49 -2.89 -2.73 3.45
CA ALA A 49 -3.97 -1.76 3.33
C ALA A 49 -5.17 -2.36 2.57
N GLY A 50 -6.38 -1.94 2.94
CA GLY A 50 -7.65 -2.52 2.49
C GLY A 50 -8.00 -3.83 3.19
N ARG A 51 -8.70 -4.74 2.50
CA ARG A 51 -8.95 -6.10 3.01
C ARG A 51 -7.61 -6.83 3.27
N PRO A 52 -7.30 -7.16 4.54
CA PRO A 52 -6.04 -7.82 4.85
C PRO A 52 -6.00 -9.21 4.23
N ILE A 53 -4.80 -9.67 3.88
CA ILE A 53 -4.53 -11.01 3.33
C ILE A 53 -5.22 -12.13 4.12
N TRP A 54 -5.35 -11.99 5.44
CA TRP A 54 -6.01 -12.96 6.32
C TRP A 54 -7.50 -13.18 5.98
N SER A 55 -8.17 -12.14 5.46
CA SER A 55 -9.54 -12.27 4.94
C SER A 55 -9.60 -13.03 3.62
N LEU A 56 -8.52 -13.02 2.83
CA LEU A 56 -8.44 -13.64 1.51
C LEU A 56 -7.93 -15.09 1.60
N ILE A 57 -7.00 -15.38 2.52
CA ILE A 57 -6.44 -16.73 2.77
C ILE A 57 -7.52 -17.73 3.23
N ARG A 58 -8.63 -17.25 3.83
CA ARG A 58 -9.75 -18.12 4.22
C ARG A 58 -10.45 -18.79 3.03
N ASP A 59 -10.33 -18.25 1.82
CA ASP A 59 -10.80 -18.86 0.58
C ASP A 59 -9.63 -19.58 -0.11
N LYS A 60 -9.67 -20.92 -0.16
CA LYS A 60 -8.46 -21.76 -0.26
C LYS A 60 -7.84 -21.99 -1.66
N ASN A 61 -8.52 -21.70 -2.78
CA ASN A 61 -8.08 -22.26 -4.08
C ASN A 61 -7.55 -21.28 -5.15
N ALA A 62 -7.56 -19.95 -4.93
CA ALA A 62 -7.12 -18.98 -5.96
C ALA A 62 -6.21 -17.85 -5.45
N THR A 63 -5.81 -17.87 -4.18
CA THR A 63 -5.54 -16.62 -3.43
C THR A 63 -4.06 -16.23 -3.32
N SER A 64 -3.13 -17.18 -3.47
CA SER A 64 -1.69 -16.87 -3.50
C SER A 64 -1.33 -15.98 -4.68
N TRP A 65 -1.94 -16.24 -5.84
CA TRP A 65 -1.70 -15.45 -7.06
C TRP A 65 -2.19 -14.01 -6.92
N VAL A 66 -3.38 -13.82 -6.33
CA VAL A 66 -3.93 -12.49 -6.05
C VAL A 66 -3.02 -11.70 -5.11
N SER A 67 -2.47 -12.36 -4.09
CA SER A 67 -1.55 -11.73 -3.12
C SER A 67 -0.24 -11.31 -3.78
N ILE A 68 0.33 -12.17 -4.64
CA ILE A 68 1.53 -11.86 -5.43
C ILE A 68 1.26 -10.69 -6.38
N LEU A 69 0.13 -10.70 -7.09
CA LEU A 69 -0.22 -9.62 -8.01
C LEU A 69 -0.41 -8.28 -7.27
N LYS A 70 -1.03 -8.31 -6.09
CA LYS A 70 -1.23 -7.12 -5.25
C LYS A 70 0.11 -6.57 -4.75
N ALA A 71 1.03 -7.46 -4.33
CA ALA A 71 2.38 -7.09 -3.94
C ALA A 71 3.18 -6.50 -5.11
N ALA A 72 3.12 -7.13 -6.29
CA ALA A 72 3.81 -6.68 -7.50
C ALA A 72 3.28 -5.32 -7.98
N PHE A 73 1.96 -5.12 -7.95
CA PHE A 73 1.36 -3.83 -8.27
C PHE A 73 1.76 -2.76 -7.26
N GLY A 74 1.70 -3.08 -5.96
CA GLY A 74 2.18 -2.18 -4.90
C GLY A 74 3.66 -1.82 -5.07
N PHE A 75 4.50 -2.79 -5.46
CA PHE A 75 5.90 -2.54 -5.77
C PHE A 75 6.08 -1.56 -6.92
N GLY A 76 5.33 -1.75 -8.01
CA GLY A 76 5.31 -0.84 -9.15
C GLY A 76 4.89 0.58 -8.75
N VAL A 77 3.83 0.72 -7.95
CA VAL A 77 3.36 2.02 -7.46
C VAL A 77 4.39 2.69 -6.56
N GLY A 78 5.02 1.95 -5.65
CA GLY A 78 6.09 2.46 -4.78
C GLY A 78 7.29 2.98 -5.57
N CYS A 79 7.76 2.21 -6.56
CA CYS A 79 8.80 2.64 -7.49
C CYS A 79 8.37 3.85 -8.33
N GLY A 80 7.13 3.88 -8.80
CA GLY A 80 6.58 4.98 -9.60
C GLY A 80 6.48 6.28 -8.81
N LEU A 81 6.00 6.24 -7.57
CA LEU A 81 5.94 7.41 -6.68
C LEU A 81 7.34 7.93 -6.36
N TYR A 82 8.30 7.04 -6.11
CA TYR A 82 9.70 7.44 -5.98
C TYR A 82 10.23 8.10 -7.26
N ALA A 83 9.95 7.53 -8.44
CA ALA A 83 10.38 8.09 -9.71
C ALA A 83 9.83 9.51 -9.92
N LEU A 84 8.56 9.77 -9.56
CA LEU A 84 7.97 11.10 -9.64
C LEU A 84 8.72 12.10 -8.76
N VAL A 85 9.03 11.74 -7.51
CA VAL A 85 9.77 12.62 -6.60
C VAL A 85 11.21 12.84 -7.10
N ALA A 86 11.88 11.76 -7.53
CA ALA A 86 13.29 11.78 -7.91
C ALA A 86 13.57 12.38 -9.29
N LYS A 87 12.60 12.37 -10.21
CA LYS A 87 12.80 12.77 -11.62
C LYS A 87 11.94 13.95 -12.07
N VAL A 88 10.80 14.19 -11.42
CA VAL A 88 9.84 15.20 -11.88
C VAL A 88 9.76 16.36 -10.90
N TRP A 89 9.67 16.09 -9.60
CA TRP A 89 9.35 17.11 -8.61
C TRP A 89 10.54 18.00 -8.22
N HIS A 90 11.75 17.45 -8.10
CA HIS A 90 12.95 18.17 -7.62
C HIS A 90 12.69 19.05 -6.37
N PRO A 91 12.31 18.44 -5.23
CA PRO A 91 11.89 19.19 -4.05
C PRO A 91 13.04 20.03 -3.46
N PRO A 92 12.72 21.20 -2.86
CA PRO A 92 13.72 22.01 -2.18
C PRO A 92 14.36 21.25 -1.01
N GLN A 93 15.61 21.58 -0.69
CA GLN A 93 16.32 20.93 0.42
C GLN A 93 15.85 21.49 1.77
N VAL A 94 14.80 20.87 2.32
CA VAL A 94 14.31 21.17 3.67
C VAL A 94 14.99 20.23 4.66
N MET A 95 15.87 20.81 5.49
CA MET A 95 16.69 20.07 6.45
C MET A 95 16.07 20.11 7.85
N VAL A 96 16.05 18.95 8.52
CA VAL A 96 15.75 18.81 9.95
C VAL A 96 16.93 18.07 10.58
N GLY A 97 17.82 18.81 11.23
CA GLY A 97 19.13 18.29 11.63
C GLY A 97 19.97 17.85 10.42
N PRO A 98 20.60 16.66 10.42
CA PRO A 98 21.38 16.18 9.28
C PRO A 98 20.53 15.57 8.16
N TYR A 99 19.21 15.51 8.32
CA TYR A 99 18.32 14.79 7.40
C TYR A 99 17.53 15.74 6.52
N ASN A 100 17.48 15.45 5.22
CA ASN A 100 16.59 16.14 4.29
C ASN A 100 15.22 15.44 4.28
N VAL A 101 14.16 16.16 4.62
CA VAL A 101 12.80 15.62 4.78
C VAL A 101 12.27 14.96 3.51
N PHE A 102 12.65 15.46 2.33
CA PHE A 102 12.12 14.97 1.06
C PHE A 102 12.92 13.83 0.43
N SER A 103 14.11 13.52 0.94
CA SER A 103 14.94 12.42 0.43
C SER A 103 15.28 11.35 1.47
N TRP A 104 15.06 11.64 2.76
CA TRP A 104 15.31 10.68 3.82
C TRP A 104 14.31 9.51 3.73
N GLN A 105 14.85 8.29 3.80
CA GLN A 105 14.10 7.06 3.56
C GLN A 105 12.90 6.89 4.50
N VAL A 106 12.99 7.38 5.74
CA VAL A 106 11.92 7.29 6.73
C VAL A 106 10.75 8.20 6.37
N THR A 107 11.03 9.48 6.12
CA THR A 107 9.99 10.48 5.82
C THR A 107 9.40 10.28 4.43
N LEU A 108 10.24 10.04 3.42
CA LEU A 108 9.78 9.75 2.07
C LEU A 108 9.05 8.40 2.00
N GLY A 109 9.57 7.38 2.69
CA GLY A 109 8.92 6.08 2.81
C GLY A 109 7.56 6.18 3.48
N GLY A 110 7.47 6.93 4.58
CA GLY A 110 6.21 7.24 5.26
C GLY A 110 5.23 7.98 4.34
N ALA A 111 5.68 8.99 3.59
CA ALA A 111 4.82 9.74 2.67
C ALA A 111 4.28 8.87 1.53
N ILE A 112 5.14 8.09 0.87
CA ILE A 112 4.75 7.15 -0.19
C ILE A 112 3.75 6.12 0.36
N GLY A 113 4.06 5.54 1.51
CA GLY A 113 3.19 4.59 2.18
C GLY A 113 1.83 5.20 2.55
N ALA A 114 1.81 6.43 3.05
CA ALA A 114 0.59 7.15 3.41
C ALA A 114 -0.32 7.40 2.20
N ILE A 115 0.26 7.89 1.10
CA ILE A 115 -0.48 8.15 -0.14
C ILE A 115 -1.06 6.85 -0.69
N TYR A 116 -0.23 5.81 -0.82
CA TYR A 116 -0.70 4.56 -1.40
C TYR A 116 -1.67 3.82 -0.46
N GLY A 117 -1.42 3.80 0.84
CA GLY A 117 -2.29 3.19 1.84
C GLY A 117 -3.66 3.87 1.91
N GLY A 118 -3.69 5.20 1.82
CA GLY A 118 -4.94 5.96 1.70
C GLY A 118 -5.72 5.58 0.44
N PHE A 119 -5.05 5.46 -0.70
CA PHE A 119 -5.67 5.05 -1.97
C PHE A 119 -6.26 3.65 -1.90
N VAL A 120 -5.50 2.66 -1.41
CA VAL A 120 -5.96 1.26 -1.34
C VAL A 120 -7.15 1.10 -0.40
N GLU A 121 -7.12 1.75 0.77
CA GLU A 121 -8.22 1.66 1.73
C GLU A 121 -9.49 2.39 1.24
N LEU A 122 -9.32 3.48 0.48
CA LEU A 122 -10.43 4.19 -0.15
C LEU A 122 -11.07 3.35 -1.28
N ASP A 123 -10.26 2.73 -2.13
CA ASP A 123 -10.73 1.85 -3.21
C ASP A 123 -11.52 0.66 -2.66
N ASP A 124 -11.00 0.01 -1.61
CA ASP A 124 -11.67 -1.11 -0.95
C ASP A 124 -13.01 -0.68 -0.31
N ALA A 125 -13.06 0.52 0.30
CA ALA A 125 -14.29 1.07 0.86
C ALA A 125 -15.40 1.26 -0.18
N ILE A 126 -15.05 1.80 -1.36
CA ILE A 126 -15.99 2.01 -2.47
C ILE A 126 -16.51 0.68 -3.02
N GLY A 127 -15.65 -0.34 -3.06
CA GLY A 127 -16.02 -1.69 -3.48
C GLY A 127 -17.06 -2.35 -2.56
N ASP A 128 -16.91 -2.19 -1.24
CA ASP A 128 -17.87 -2.69 -0.26
C ASP A 128 -19.24 -1.99 -0.39
N ASP A 129 -19.27 -0.66 -0.54
CA ASP A 129 -20.52 0.11 -0.67
C ASP A 129 -21.33 -0.32 -1.90
N LYS A 130 -20.65 -0.58 -3.03
CA LYS A 130 -21.30 -1.10 -4.25
C LYS A 130 -21.88 -2.50 -4.06
N LYS A 131 -21.21 -3.38 -3.31
CA LYS A 131 -21.73 -4.73 -3.01
C LYS A 131 -23.00 -4.67 -2.15
N LEU A 132 -23.06 -3.75 -1.19
CA LEU A 132 -24.25 -3.55 -0.36
C LEU A 132 -25.42 -3.01 -1.19
N ALA A 133 -25.15 -2.12 -2.16
CA ALA A 133 -26.17 -1.59 -3.06
C ALA A 133 -26.72 -2.62 -4.05
N ALA A 134 -25.97 -3.68 -4.39
CA ALA A 134 -26.38 -4.69 -5.37
C ALA A 134 -27.47 -5.66 -4.88
N GLY A 135 -27.72 -5.75 -3.57
CA GLY A 135 -28.75 -6.62 -2.96
C GLY A 135 -28.50 -8.14 -3.17
N PRO A 136 -29.11 -9.03 -2.35
CA PRO A 136 -29.02 -10.46 -2.58
C PRO A 136 -29.75 -10.81 -3.89
N ALA A 137 -29.06 -11.47 -4.82
CA ALA A 137 -29.67 -12.01 -6.03
C ALA A 137 -30.89 -12.86 -5.63
N LYS A 138 -32.07 -12.48 -6.12
CA LYS A 138 -33.31 -13.25 -5.92
C LYS A 138 -33.05 -14.70 -6.33
N LYS A 139 -33.11 -15.62 -5.36
CA LYS A 139 -33.07 -17.05 -5.63
C LYS A 139 -34.15 -17.38 -6.68
N PRO A 140 -33.86 -18.14 -7.75
CA PRO A 140 -34.87 -18.60 -8.68
C PRO A 140 -35.91 -19.39 -7.87
N LYS A 141 -37.20 -19.02 -7.98
CA LYS A 141 -38.28 -19.83 -7.42
C LYS A 141 -38.17 -21.23 -8.01
N ALA A 142 -37.96 -22.23 -7.15
CA ALA A 142 -38.06 -23.62 -7.55
C ALA A 142 -39.45 -23.84 -8.15
N ILE A 143 -39.49 -24.24 -9.41
CA ILE A 143 -40.71 -24.63 -10.09
C ILE A 143 -41.08 -25.99 -9.51
N GLU A 144 -42.03 -26.00 -8.58
CA GLU A 144 -42.70 -27.20 -8.10
C GLU A 144 -43.52 -27.76 -9.27
N LYS A 145 -43.02 -28.82 -9.91
CA LYS A 145 -43.80 -29.60 -10.86
C LYS A 145 -44.44 -30.76 -10.10
N THR A 146 -45.72 -30.62 -9.83
CA THR A 146 -46.70 -31.69 -9.58
C THR A 146 -46.83 -32.62 -10.76
#